data_AF-A0A2N3AUS0-F1
#
_entry.id   AF-A0A2N3AUS0-F1
#
_cell.length_a   1.000
_cell.length_b   1.000
_cell.length_c   1.000
_cell.angle_alpha   90.00
_cell.angle_beta   90.00
_cell.angle_gamma   90.00
#
_symmetry.space_group_name_H-M   'P 1'
#
loop_
_entity.id
_entity.type
_entity.pdbx_description
1 polymer ?
#
loop_
_entity_poly.entity_id
_entity_poly.type
_entity_poly.pdbx_seq_one_letter_code
_entity_poly.pdbx_strand_id
1 'polypeptide(L)' 'VYDSINRLLEPVLRPIRNIMPNTGAIDFSPLVLILGLQILTRVLIGVAGAY' A
#
# COMPACT_ATOMS: atom_id res chain seq x y z
N VAL A 1 10.43 17.30 8.20
CA VAL A 1 9.01 17.05 7.84
C VAL A 1 8.89 15.82 6.94
N TYR A 2 9.60 15.76 5.80
CA TYR A 2 9.60 14.56 4.93
C TYR A 2 10.02 13.28 5.67
N ASP A 3 11.08 13.32 6.48
CA ASP A 3 11.53 12.15 7.27
C ASP A 3 10.50 11.67 8.30
N SER A 4 9.68 12.58 8.81
CA SER A 4 8.64 12.26 9.78
C SER A 4 7.50 11.47 9.14
N ILE A 5 7.09 11.86 7.93
CA ILE A 5 6.06 11.14 7.16
C ILE A 5 6.59 9.77 6.74
N ASN A 6 7.82 9.71 6.26
CA ASN A 6 8.40 8.45 5.79
C ASN A 6 8.50 7.43 6.93
N ARG A 7 8.90 7.84 8.13
CA ARG A 7 8.94 6.96 9.32
C ARG A 7 7.59 6.37 9.72
N LEU A 8 6.50 7.10 9.47
CA LEU A 8 5.14 6.61 9.75
C LEU A 8 4.68 5.59 8.71
N LEU A 9 5.10 5.77 7.46
CA LEU A 9 4.74 4.90 6.34
C LEU A 9 5.65 3.65 6.26
N GLU A 10 6.90 3.76 6.70
CA GLU A 10 7.90 2.69 6.68
C GLU A 10 7.41 1.32 7.22
N PRO A 11 6.71 1.22 8.37
CA PRO A 11 6.20 -0.06 8.85
C PRO A 11 5.19 -0.72 7.90
N VAL A 12 4.48 0.07 7.09
CA VAL A 12 3.49 -0.42 6.10
C VAL A 12 4.14 -0.67 4.74
N LEU A 13 5.03 0.22 4.31
CA LEU A 13 5.72 0.13 3.02
C LEU A 13 6.81 -0.96 2.99
N ARG A 14 7.51 -1.20 4.11
CA ARG A 14 8.59 -2.19 4.18
C ARG A 14 8.13 -3.62 3.87
N PRO A 15 7.03 -4.14 4.43
CA PRO A 15 6.48 -5.44 4.05
C PRO A 15 6.14 -5.53 2.56
N ILE A 16 5.52 -4.48 2.00
CA ILE A 16 5.14 -4.43 0.58
C ILE A 16 6.40 -4.51 -0.29
N ARG A 17 7.42 -3.74 0.05
CA ARG A 17 8.71 -3.73 -0.67
C ARG A 17 9.44 -5.07 -0.62
N ASN A 18 9.31 -5.83 0.46
CA ASN A 18 9.90 -7.18 0.57
C ASN A 18 9.20 -8.22 -0.32
N ILE A 19 7.95 -7.99 -0.71
CA ILE A 19 7.16 -8.89 -1.56
C ILE A 19 7.30 -8.51 -3.03
N MET A 20 7.53 -7.22 -3.32
CA MET A 20 7.73 -6.75 -4.68
C MET A 20 9.02 -7.31 -5.31
N PRO A 21 9.02 -7.53 -6.64
CA PRO A 21 10.25 -7.85 -7.37
C PRO A 21 11.23 -6.67 -7.31
N ASN A 22 12.49 -6.90 -7.71
CA ASN A 22 13.48 -5.83 -7.74
C ASN A 22 13.05 -4.69 -8.69
N THR A 23 12.67 -3.55 -8.14
CA THR A 23 12.16 -2.37 -8.88
C THR A 23 13.26 -1.40 -9.33
N GLY A 24 14.53 -1.76 -9.14
CA GLY A 24 15.67 -0.89 -9.45
C GLY A 24 15.73 0.31 -8.50
N ALA A 25 15.91 1.52 -9.04
CA ALA A 25 16.08 2.74 -8.26
C ALA A 25 14.76 3.38 -7.76
N ILE A 26 13.60 2.89 -8.22
CA ILE A 26 12.30 3.50 -7.96
C ILE A 26 11.52 2.64 -6.96
N ASP A 27 10.98 3.28 -5.93
CA ASP A 27 10.09 2.61 -4.98
C ASP A 27 8.62 2.70 -5.45
N PHE A 28 8.08 1.59 -5.93
CA PHE A 28 6.67 1.48 -6.31
C PHE A 28 5.76 1.04 -5.15
N SER A 29 6.28 0.83 -3.94
CA SER A 29 5.48 0.38 -2.78
C SER A 29 4.34 1.33 -2.43
N PRO A 30 4.47 2.68 -2.57
CA PRO A 30 3.34 3.57 -2.29
C PRO A 30 2.19 3.39 -3.29
N LEU A 31 2.50 3.13 -4.57
CA LEU A 31 1.49 2.87 -5.59
C LEU A 31 0.76 1.56 -5.31
N VAL A 32 1.51 0.50 -4.96
CA VAL A 32 0.93 -0.80 -4.59
C VAL A 32 0.03 -0.68 -3.36
N LEU A 33 0.46 0.08 -2.34
CA LEU A 33 -0.36 0.35 -1.16
C LEU A 33 -1.69 1.01 -1.53
N ILE A 34 -1.67 2.06 -2.35
CA ILE A 34 -2.88 2.77 -2.78
C ILE A 34 -3.81 1.85 -3.58
N LEU A 35 -3.27 1.05 -4.51
CA LEU A 35 -4.07 0.11 -5.29
C LEU A 35 -4.68 -0.99 -4.41
N GLY A 36 -3.91 -1.54 -3.47
CA GLY A 36 -4.40 -2.53 -2.51
C GLY A 36 -5.54 -2.00 -1.65
N LEU A 37 -5.42 -0.76 -1.15
CA LEU A 37 -6.48 -0.10 -0.37
C LEU A 37 -7.74 0.17 -1.20
N GLN A 38 -7.59 0.53 -2.48
CA GLN A 38 -8.75 0.71 -3.37
C GLN A 38 -9.48 -0.61 -3.61
N ILE A 39 -8.74 -1.70 -3.87
CA ILE A 39 -9.33 -3.03 -4.05
C ILE A 39 -10.04 -3.46 -2.77
N LEU A 40 -9.38 -3.33 -1.62
CA LEU A 40 -9.96 -3.66 -0.32
C LEU A 40 -11.25 -2.89 -0.07
N THR A 41 -11.25 -1.58 -0.29
CA THR A 41 -12.43 -0.73 -0.13
C THR A 41 -13.58 -1.19 -1.03
N ARG A 42 -13.31 -1.47 -2.31
CA ARG A 42 -14.35 -1.95 -3.25
C ARG A 42 -14.93 -3.30 -2.82
N VAL A 43 -14.08 -4.23 -2.39
CA VAL A 43 -14.51 -5.54 -1.90
C VAL A 43 -15.36 -5.39 -0.63
N LEU A 44 -14.91 -4.58 0.33
CA LEU A 44 -15.65 -4.35 1.57
C LEU A 44 -17.03 -3.72 1.31
N ILE A 45 -17.11 -2.72 0.43
CA ILE A 45 -18.39 -2.10 0.05
C ILE A 45 -19.28 -3.11 -0.67
N GLY A 46 -18.73 -3.88 -1.61
CA GLY A 46 -19.49 -4.89 -2.34
C GLY A 46 -20.04 -5.98 -1.43
N VAL A 47 -19.27 -6.43 -0.44
CA VAL A 47 -19.70 -7.39 0.57
C VAL A 47 -20.72 -6.78 1.52
N ALA A 48 -20.50 -5.56 2.00
CA ALA A 48 -21.42 -4.89 2.91
C ALA A 48 -22.78 -4.58 2.27
N GLY A 49 -22.82 -4.25 0.98
CA GLY A 49 -24.06 -4.05 0.24
C GLY A 49 -24.76 -5.35 -0.18
N ALA A 50 -24.11 -6.51 0.00
CA ALA A 50 -24.70 -7.82 -0.28
C ALA A 50 -25.46 -8.42 0.92
N TYR A 51 -25.33 -7.82 2.11
CA TYR A 51 -26.11 -8.12 3.31
C TYR A 51 -27.16 -7.03 3.55
#